data_AF-A0AAD4GE71-F1
#
_entry.id   AF-A0AAD4GE71-F1
#
_cell.length_a   1.000
_cell.length_b   1.000
_cell.length_c   1.000
_cell.angle_alpha   90.00
_cell.angle_beta   90.00
_cell.angle_gamma   90.00
#
_symmetry.space_group_name_H-M   'P 1'
#
loop_
_entity.id
_entity.type
_entity.pdbx_description
1 polymer ?
#
loop_
_entity_poly.entity_id
_entity_poly.type
_entity_poly.pdbx_seq_one_letter_code
_entity_poly.pdbx_strand_id
1 'polypeptide(L)' 'KAPKPYCPHCPDRRETVQHFLLECLHYEQSRYQLRGKLRERARRIESLLADPACTKHIFKEL' A
#
# COMPACT_ATOMS: atom_id res chain seq x y z
N LYS A 1 4.60 -21.15 -0.25
CA LYS A 1 3.48 -20.48 -0.96
C LYS A 1 4.10 -19.33 -1.75
N ALA A 2 4.16 -19.40 -3.08
CA ALA A 2 4.61 -18.27 -3.89
C ALA A 2 3.57 -17.15 -3.78
N PRO A 3 3.95 -15.87 -3.59
CA PRO A 3 2.99 -14.79 -3.58
C PRO A 3 2.25 -14.81 -4.91
N LYS A 4 0.91 -14.82 -4.85
CA LYS A 4 0.09 -14.73 -6.06
C LYS A 4 0.55 -13.47 -6.79
N PRO A 5 0.95 -13.57 -8.06
CA PRO A 5 1.46 -12.40 -8.76
C PRO A 5 0.36 -11.38 -8.99
N TYR A 6 -0.92 -11.71 -8.80
CA TYR A 6 -2.05 -10.84 -9.10
C TYR A 6 -2.80 -10.43 -7.85
N CYS A 7 -3.29 -9.19 -7.87
CA CYS A 7 -4.11 -8.65 -6.80
C CYS A 7 -5.44 -9.42 -6.75
N PRO A 8 -5.88 -9.91 -5.58
CA PRO A 8 -7.16 -10.61 -5.46
C PRO A 8 -8.37 -9.70 -5.71
N HIS A 9 -8.17 -8.37 -5.67
CA HIS A 9 -9.22 -7.37 -5.84
C HIS A 9 -9.18 -6.65 -7.19
N CYS A 10 -8.05 -6.72 -7.92
CA CYS A 10 -7.89 -6.12 -9.23
C CYS A 10 -7.60 -7.23 -10.24
N PRO A 11 -8.60 -7.72 -10.99
CA PRO A 11 -8.34 -8.61 -12.11
C PRO A 11 -7.38 -7.90 -13.08
N ASP A 12 -6.38 -8.62 -13.57
CA ASP A 12 -5.33 -8.14 -14.50
C ASP A 12 -4.23 -7.24 -13.94
N ARG A 13 -4.26 -6.85 -12.65
CA ARG A 13 -3.12 -6.13 -12.04
C ARG A 13 -2.23 -7.04 -11.23
N ARG A 14 -0.93 -6.91 -11.50
CA ARG A 14 0.11 -7.57 -10.71
C ARG A 14 0.15 -6.94 -9.31
N GLU A 15 0.07 -7.75 -8.26
CA GLU A 15 0.18 -7.26 -6.89
C GLU A 15 1.64 -6.92 -6.59
N THR A 16 1.94 -5.62 -6.62
CA THR A 16 3.22 -5.08 -6.20
C THR A 16 3.03 -4.22 -4.96
N VAL A 17 4.10 -3.96 -4.20
CA VAL A 17 4.06 -3.02 -3.08
C VAL A 17 3.55 -1.64 -3.53
N GLN A 18 3.91 -1.23 -4.74
CA GLN A 18 3.37 -0.04 -5.38
C GLN A 18 1.86 -0.13 -5.59
N HIS A 19 1.39 -1.24 -6.17
CA HIS A 19 -0.03 -1.42 -6.42
C HIS A 19 -0.82 -1.39 -5.11
N PHE A 20 -0.39 -2.16 -4.12
CA PHE A 20 -1.01 -2.25 -2.80
C PHE A 20 -1.07 -0.87 -2.10
N LEU A 21 0.04 -0.12 -2.09
CA LEU A 21 0.14 1.13 -1.33
C LEU A 21 -0.36 2.37 -2.07
N LEU A 22 -0.25 2.40 -3.39
CA LEU A 22 -0.44 3.63 -4.17
C LEU A 22 -1.49 3.54 -5.27
N GLU A 23 -1.94 2.35 -5.68
CA GLU A 23 -2.78 2.25 -6.90
C GLU A 23 -4.09 1.47 -6.69
N CYS A 24 -4.12 0.49 -5.80
CA CYS A 24 -5.24 -0.42 -5.64
C CYS A 24 -6.45 0.33 -5.07
N LEU A 25 -7.54 0.36 -5.84
CA LEU A 25 -8.80 1.00 -5.47
C LEU A 25 -9.44 0.36 -4.23
N HIS A 26 -9.26 -0.96 -4.05
CA HIS A 26 -9.76 -1.65 -2.86
C HIS A 26 -9.20 -1.04 -1.55
N TYR A 27 -7.93 -0.66 -1.56
CA TYR A 27 -7.26 -0.03 -0.41
C TYR A 27 -7.34 1.50 -0.42
N GLU A 28 -8.22 2.10 -1.22
CA GLU A 28 -8.38 3.57 -1.29
C GLU A 28 -8.67 4.18 0.09
N GLN A 29 -9.53 3.55 0.89
CA GLN A 29 -9.86 4.06 2.22
C GLN A 29 -8.65 4.01 3.17
N SER A 30 -7.90 2.90 3.17
CA SER A 30 -6.66 2.77 3.92
C SER A 30 -5.62 3.78 3.45
N ARG A 31 -5.49 4.00 2.14
CA ARG A 31 -4.63 5.03 1.54
C ARG A 31 -5.04 6.44 1.95
N TYR A 32 -6.33 6.73 2.03
CA TYR A 32 -6.82 8.02 2.48
C TYR A 32 -6.41 8.30 3.93
N GLN A 33 -6.57 7.31 4.82
CA GLN A 33 -6.10 7.43 6.20
C GLN A 33 -4.57 7.57 6.28
N LEU A 34 -3.83 6.81 5.47
CA LEU A 34 -2.37 6.87 5.38
C LEU A 34 -1.91 8.27 4.91
N ARG A 35 -2.56 8.83 3.89
CA ARG A 35 -2.34 10.20 3.38
C ARG A 35 -2.68 11.25 4.43
N GLY A 36 -3.74 11.05 5.22
CA GLY A 36 -4.07 11.94 6.34
C GLY A 36 -2.97 11.99 7.40
N LYS A 37 -2.36 10.84 7.72
CA LYS A 37 -1.31 10.72 8.73
C LYS A 37 0.07 11.17 8.23
N LEU A 38 0.42 10.81 7.00
CA LEU A 38 1.79 10.96 6.47
C LEU A 38 1.94 12.10 5.45
N ARG A 39 0.82 12.68 5.01
CA ARG A 39 0.76 13.77 4.02
C ARG A 39 1.56 13.44 2.77
N GLU A 40 2.52 14.28 2.39
CA GLU A 40 3.33 14.08 1.17
C GLU A 40 4.21 12.82 1.22
N ARG A 41 4.55 12.33 2.41
CA ARG A 41 5.31 11.07 2.54
C ARG A 41 4.50 9.86 2.08
N ALA A 42 3.17 9.93 2.04
CA ALA A 42 2.34 8.85 1.51
C ALA A 42 2.27 8.78 -0.01
N ARG A 43 2.85 9.73 -0.76
CA ARG A 43 2.87 9.67 -2.23
C ARG A 43 4.05 8.88 -2.78
N ARG A 44 5.09 8.65 -1.98
CA ARG A 44 6.31 7.96 -2.40
C ARG A 44 6.48 6.67 -1.61
N ILE A 45 6.60 5.55 -2.32
CA ILE A 45 6.87 4.23 -1.74
C ILE A 45 8.13 4.28 -0.88
N GLU A 46 9.18 4.96 -1.35
CA GLU A 46 10.43 5.11 -0.62
C GLU A 46 10.20 5.74 0.75
N SER A 47 9.37 6.80 0.83
CA SER A 47 9.04 7.45 2.09
C SER A 47 8.14 6.61 2.99
N LEU A 48 7.30 5.74 2.41
CA LEU A 48 6.46 4.79 3.15
C LEU A 48 7.25 3.59 3.70
N LEU A 49 8.28 3.15 2.99
CA LEU A 49 9.12 2.02 3.37
C LEU A 49 10.33 2.42 4.23
N ALA A 50 10.81 3.66 4.09
CA ALA A 50 11.95 4.18 4.86
C ALA A 50 11.59 4.48 6.32
N ASP A 51 10.31 4.75 6.61
CA ASP A 51 9.86 5.08 7.96
C ASP A 51 9.14 3.86 8.59
N PRO A 52 9.74 3.22 9.61
CA PRO A 52 9.12 2.07 10.27
C PRO A 52 7.81 2.42 10.99
N ALA A 53 7.54 3.70 11.30
CA ALA A 53 6.23 4.13 11.78
C ALA A 53 5.16 4.08 10.68
N CYS A 54 5.55 4.27 9.42
CA CYS A 54 4.67 4.15 8.26
C CYS A 54 4.39 2.68 7.91
N THR A 55 5.43 1.83 7.94
CA THR A 55 5.26 0.39 7.72
C THR A 55 4.37 -0.26 8.76
N LYS A 56 4.41 0.19 10.02
CA LYS A 56 3.51 -0.30 11.08
C LYS A 56 2.01 -0.12 10.77
N HIS A 57 1.65 0.89 9.98
CA HIS A 57 0.27 1.09 9.51
C HIS A 57 -0.07 0.29 8.25
N ILE A 58 0.94 -0.15 7.51
CA ILE A 58 0.82 -0.94 6.28
C ILE A 58 0.68 -2.44 6.60
N PHE A 59 1.51 -2.95 7.51
CA PHE A 59 1.59 -4.38 7.84
C PHE A 59 0.59 -4.85 8.89
N LYS A 60 -0.22 -3.94 9.48
CA LYS A 60 -1.21 -4.32 10.49
C LYS A 60 -2.46 -5.00 9.91
N GLU A 61 -2.62 -4.93 8.59
CA GLU A 61 -3.76 -5.47 7.84
C GLU A 61 -3.37 -6.68 6.95
N LEU A 62 -2.13 -7.20 7.10
CA LEU A 62 -1.62 -8.42 6.45
C LEU A 62 -1.73 -9.61 7.41
#